data_AF-A0AAI8MKW7-F1
#
_entry.id   AF-A0AAI8MKW7-F1
#
_cell.length_a   1.000
_cell.length_b   1.000
_cell.length_c   1.000
_cell.angle_alpha   90.00
_cell.angle_beta   90.00
_cell.angle_gamma   90.00
#
_symmetry.space_group_name_H-M   'P 1'
#
loop_
_entity.id
_entity.type
_entity.pdbx_description
1 polymer ?
#
loop_
_entity_poly.entity_id
_entity_poly.type
_entity_poly.pdbx_seq_one_letter_code
_entity_poly.pdbx_strand_id
1 'polypeptide(L)'
;MSSKCGCSGLKNNLKNLYHYKEIESFGKIAYLESGSLKEQSVSTHFLYKHILQYVDLYNEFHSLDLSGFCAVVLPMGIDEYYLSRFKDKILSFLESGGVVLSFMSDFMRILPYSKGYVQSQVPIRDRVVKFAKSESAAIIFDGVREYDINHRRGVKGFFNRGFFDMSAFPHKVEHLLSDCQGECVGYIDRESTQGVILSTANADLLSFGLMDNTTARRMGFNLLQWLGRELGRIKQDGAAHKIDNVGNVDNMAEQKYKTSQNSCDTKLNYLDFVPNKHIQSLSSHKLTNAIITGGSSFHRYFFTNKNEKYAHFFSKRCHFLDLQSLNLEAFDYIVLSSRMDAHSLVKHKQKFISYLESGGHIVSFGEIAQDYLPNIRWRDYPVNFWWWLIPNADMPLYALDSDGNKAENSTKDGLFSKMAVKDAKWHYHGAFYPPKNAQNILVNELDESIIYKDTTFKGNLYVTSLDPEFHLGQGFMPATEYFFDTFMQWVESDIVCAKGVR
;
A
#
# COMPACT_ATOMS: atom_id res chain seq x y z
N MET A 1 -48.19 33.95 -21.09
CA MET A 1 -47.29 32.79 -21.29
C MET A 1 -45.86 33.23 -21.06
N SER A 2 -45.23 32.79 -19.97
CA SER A 2 -43.79 32.60 -19.84
C SER A 2 -43.54 31.90 -18.50
N SER A 3 -43.23 30.62 -18.58
CA SER A 3 -43.02 29.69 -17.47
C SER A 3 -41.65 29.94 -16.81
N LYS A 4 -41.67 30.27 -15.51
CA LYS A 4 -40.49 30.12 -14.64
C LYS A 4 -40.36 28.65 -14.25
N CYS A 5 -39.51 27.91 -14.97
CA CYS A 5 -39.25 26.50 -14.69
C CYS A 5 -37.98 26.30 -13.83
N GLY A 6 -38.14 25.72 -12.64
CA GLY A 6 -37.49 24.47 -12.28
C GLY A 6 -36.02 24.41 -11.79
N CYS A 7 -35.23 25.47 -11.72
CA CYS A 7 -33.79 25.31 -11.41
C CYS A 7 -33.38 25.26 -9.92
N SER A 8 -34.24 25.63 -8.96
CA SER A 8 -33.87 25.65 -7.52
C SER A 8 -34.08 24.31 -6.80
N GLY A 9 -35.09 23.52 -7.21
CA GLY A 9 -35.40 22.22 -6.60
C GLY A 9 -34.36 21.12 -6.92
N LEU A 10 -33.82 21.12 -8.14
CA LEU A 10 -32.80 20.15 -8.58
C LEU A 10 -31.47 20.33 -7.82
N LYS A 11 -31.07 21.56 -7.50
CA LYS A 11 -29.85 21.84 -6.73
C LYS A 11 -29.94 21.37 -5.27
N ASN A 12 -31.11 21.39 -4.66
CA ASN A 12 -31.32 20.85 -3.32
C ASN A 12 -31.42 19.32 -3.31
N ASN A 13 -31.97 18.70 -4.36
CA ASN A 13 -32.02 17.23 -4.48
C ASN A 13 -30.64 16.59 -4.68
N LEU A 14 -29.74 17.24 -5.44
CA LEU A 14 -28.37 16.75 -5.61
C LEU A 14 -27.54 16.84 -4.32
N LYS A 15 -27.80 17.86 -3.48
CA LYS A 15 -27.12 18.01 -2.18
C LYS A 15 -27.46 16.91 -1.18
N ASN A 16 -28.57 16.19 -1.37
CA ASN A 16 -29.04 15.13 -0.46
C ASN A 16 -28.67 13.70 -0.91
N LEU A 17 -28.01 13.54 -2.05
CA LEU A 17 -27.50 12.24 -2.50
C LEU A 17 -26.33 11.81 -1.59
N TYR A 18 -26.30 10.53 -1.20
CA TYR A 18 -25.21 9.93 -0.40
C TYR A 18 -25.02 10.49 1.02
N HIS A 19 -26.12 10.87 1.69
CA HIS A 19 -26.08 11.25 3.11
C HIS A 19 -26.07 10.07 4.07
N TYR A 20 -26.36 8.85 3.61
CA TYR A 20 -26.36 7.63 4.42
C TYR A 20 -27.06 7.76 5.78
N LYS A 21 -28.19 8.49 5.84
CA LYS A 21 -28.91 8.85 7.08
C LYS A 21 -29.15 7.67 8.03
N GLU A 22 -29.41 6.49 7.48
CA GLU A 22 -29.58 5.26 8.25
C GLU A 22 -28.30 4.87 9.00
N ILE A 23 -27.15 4.85 8.31
CA ILE A 23 -25.83 4.57 8.91
C ILE A 23 -25.44 5.69 9.87
N GLU A 24 -25.65 6.96 9.49
CA GLU A 24 -25.34 8.11 10.35
C GLU A 24 -26.07 8.06 11.69
N SER A 25 -27.23 7.40 11.78
CA SER A 25 -27.95 7.20 13.03
C SER A 25 -27.22 6.30 14.04
N PHE A 26 -26.24 5.51 13.57
CA PHE A 26 -25.34 4.71 14.40
C PHE A 26 -24.00 5.40 14.68
N GLY A 27 -23.62 6.41 13.90
CA GLY A 27 -22.34 7.13 14.01
C GLY A 27 -21.66 7.36 12.66
N LYS A 28 -20.49 8.01 12.69
CA LYS A 28 -19.60 8.09 11.52
C LYS A 28 -18.76 6.82 11.40
N ILE A 29 -18.10 6.67 10.25
CA ILE A 29 -17.12 5.60 10.01
C ILE A 29 -15.72 6.22 10.06
N ALA A 30 -14.85 5.73 10.94
CA ALA A 30 -13.46 6.15 10.96
C ALA A 30 -12.73 5.54 9.75
N TYR A 31 -12.13 6.36 8.90
CA TYR A 31 -11.30 5.92 7.78
C TYR A 31 -9.85 6.26 8.08
N LEU A 32 -9.09 5.26 8.50
CA LEU A 32 -7.68 5.42 8.83
C LEU A 32 -6.86 5.60 7.56
N GLU A 33 -5.85 6.45 7.61
CA GLU A 33 -4.98 6.72 6.48
C GLU A 33 -3.52 6.90 6.93
N SER A 34 -2.58 6.41 6.12
CA SER A 34 -1.14 6.56 6.37
C SER A 34 -0.57 7.66 5.47
N GLY A 35 -0.25 8.83 6.03
CA GLY A 35 0.59 9.82 5.35
C GLY A 35 0.00 10.48 4.09
N SER A 36 -1.27 10.22 3.76
CA SER A 36 -1.93 10.91 2.65
C SER A 36 -2.48 12.25 3.12
N LEU A 37 -2.29 13.31 2.31
CA LEU A 37 -2.98 14.57 2.50
C LEU A 37 -4.49 14.33 2.54
N LYS A 38 -5.19 14.93 3.51
CA LYS A 38 -6.62 14.75 3.71
C LYS A 38 -7.41 14.96 2.41
N GLU A 39 -7.03 15.95 1.61
CA GLU A 39 -7.64 16.30 0.32
C GLU A 39 -7.59 15.16 -0.72
N GLN A 40 -6.65 14.23 -0.58
CA GLN A 40 -6.47 13.08 -1.47
C GLN A 40 -7.14 11.81 -0.93
N SER A 41 -7.63 11.83 0.31
CA SER A 41 -8.26 10.67 0.94
C SER A 41 -9.60 10.32 0.28
N VAL A 42 -9.88 9.02 0.17
CA VAL A 42 -11.18 8.46 -0.22
C VAL A 42 -12.32 9.02 0.62
N SER A 43 -12.05 9.35 1.88
CA SER A 43 -13.02 9.99 2.78
C SER A 43 -13.53 11.34 2.29
N THR A 44 -12.82 12.05 1.42
CA THR A 44 -13.28 13.35 0.87
C THR A 44 -14.08 13.22 -0.43
N HIS A 45 -14.10 12.02 -1.02
CA HIS A 45 -14.84 11.76 -2.24
C HIS A 45 -16.34 12.02 -2.05
N PHE A 46 -17.03 12.57 -3.06
CA PHE A 46 -18.43 13.00 -2.92
C PHE A 46 -19.40 11.88 -2.52
N LEU A 47 -19.06 10.63 -2.86
CA LEU A 47 -19.82 9.44 -2.45
C LEU A 47 -19.67 9.13 -0.96
N TYR A 48 -18.64 9.62 -0.28
CA TYR A 48 -18.27 9.14 1.06
C TYR A 48 -18.11 10.25 2.11
N LYS A 49 -17.87 11.49 1.68
CA LYS A 49 -17.60 12.66 2.55
C LYS A 49 -18.65 12.98 3.61
N HIS A 50 -19.84 12.41 3.49
CA HIS A 50 -20.89 12.58 4.47
C HIS A 50 -20.87 11.49 5.54
N ILE A 51 -20.22 10.34 5.34
CA ILE A 51 -20.22 9.24 6.31
C ILE A 51 -18.82 8.85 6.81
N LEU A 52 -17.80 8.94 5.95
CA LEU A 52 -16.42 8.67 6.33
C LEU A 52 -15.81 9.90 7.01
N GLN A 53 -15.15 9.67 8.14
CA GLN A 53 -14.31 10.62 8.81
C GLN A 53 -12.85 10.22 8.62
N TYR A 54 -12.07 11.07 7.98
CA TYR A 54 -10.62 10.93 7.90
C TYR A 54 -10.00 10.86 9.30
N VAL A 55 -9.10 9.91 9.52
CA VAL A 55 -8.29 9.78 10.73
C VAL A 55 -6.83 9.57 10.32
N ASP A 56 -5.95 10.47 10.73
CA ASP A 56 -4.51 10.31 10.55
C ASP A 56 -3.97 9.23 11.50
N LEU A 57 -3.37 8.17 10.95
CA LEU A 57 -2.83 7.07 11.73
C LEU A 57 -1.72 7.51 12.71
N TYR A 58 -0.85 8.41 12.29
CA TYR A 58 0.34 8.81 13.05
C TYR A 58 0.00 9.86 14.11
N ASN A 59 -0.88 10.80 13.78
CA ASN A 59 -1.14 11.99 14.60
C ASN A 59 -2.40 11.87 15.46
N GLU A 60 -3.48 11.24 14.96
CA GLU A 60 -4.80 11.29 15.59
C GLU A 60 -5.22 9.96 16.22
N PHE A 61 -4.88 8.83 15.57
CA PHE A 61 -5.45 7.54 15.93
C PHE A 61 -5.11 7.09 17.36
N HIS A 62 -3.94 7.44 17.88
CA HIS A 62 -3.52 7.04 19.24
C HIS A 62 -4.50 7.52 20.32
N SER A 63 -4.97 8.78 20.24
CA SER A 63 -5.86 9.42 21.22
C SER A 63 -7.35 9.31 20.86
N LEU A 64 -7.69 8.90 19.64
CA LEU A 64 -9.07 8.85 19.16
C LEU A 64 -9.94 7.89 19.99
N ASP A 65 -11.10 8.31 20.47
CA ASP A 65 -12.09 7.38 21.05
C ASP A 65 -12.88 6.71 19.92
N LEU A 66 -12.81 5.37 19.85
CA LEU A 66 -13.52 4.60 18.83
C LEU A 66 -15.01 4.40 19.17
N SER A 67 -15.44 4.64 20.41
CA SER A 67 -16.84 4.44 20.82
C SER A 67 -17.82 5.36 20.08
N GLY A 68 -17.34 6.49 19.55
CA GLY A 68 -18.13 7.43 18.74
C GLY A 68 -18.34 7.01 17.28
N PHE A 69 -17.75 5.90 16.84
CA PHE A 69 -17.83 5.42 15.46
C PHE A 69 -18.64 4.13 15.37
N CYS A 70 -19.44 4.01 14.31
CA CYS A 70 -20.18 2.78 14.03
C CYS A 70 -19.32 1.73 13.33
N ALA A 71 -18.25 2.16 12.64
CA ALA A 71 -17.29 1.27 12.00
C ALA A 71 -15.91 1.91 11.86
N VAL A 72 -14.90 1.08 11.67
CA VAL A 72 -13.51 1.47 11.40
C VAL A 72 -13.06 0.81 10.10
N VAL A 73 -12.52 1.60 9.17
CA VAL A 73 -11.94 1.13 7.91
C VAL A 73 -10.42 1.11 8.01
N LEU A 74 -9.83 -0.04 7.69
CA LEU A 74 -8.40 -0.25 7.53
C LEU A 74 -8.11 -0.43 6.04
N PRO A 75 -7.71 0.61 5.28
CA PRO A 75 -7.60 0.52 3.83
C PRO A 75 -6.41 -0.31 3.37
N MET A 76 -6.42 -0.67 2.10
CA MET A 76 -5.29 -1.34 1.46
C MET A 76 -4.06 -0.41 1.49
N GLY A 77 -2.92 -0.95 1.93
CA GLY A 77 -1.66 -0.21 1.95
C GLY A 77 -1.43 0.66 3.18
N ILE A 78 -2.34 0.64 4.16
CA ILE A 78 -2.08 1.22 5.49
C ILE A 78 -0.76 0.69 6.08
N ASP A 79 -0.06 1.51 6.86
CA ASP A 79 1.11 1.10 7.62
C ASP A 79 0.69 0.13 8.74
N GLU A 80 0.63 -1.15 8.39
CA GLU A 80 0.27 -2.23 9.32
C GLU A 80 1.32 -2.37 10.44
N TYR A 81 2.60 -2.05 10.17
CA TYR A 81 3.65 -2.10 11.18
C TYR A 81 3.36 -1.12 12.32
N TYR A 82 3.10 0.15 12.02
CA TYR A 82 2.76 1.14 13.04
C TYR A 82 1.37 0.89 13.63
N LEU A 83 0.39 0.52 12.81
CA LEU A 83 -0.97 0.17 13.26
C LEU A 83 -0.98 -0.96 14.29
N SER A 84 -0.05 -1.92 14.18
CA SER A 84 0.04 -3.06 15.12
C SER A 84 0.23 -2.65 16.59
N ARG A 85 0.78 -1.45 16.84
CA ARG A 85 0.90 -0.86 18.19
C ARG A 85 -0.46 -0.59 18.84
N PHE A 86 -1.53 -0.55 18.05
CA PHE A 86 -2.90 -0.29 18.47
C PHE A 86 -3.82 -1.51 18.29
N LYS A 87 -3.27 -2.72 18.12
CA LYS A 87 -4.07 -3.95 17.95
C LYS A 87 -5.09 -4.13 19.08
N ASP A 88 -4.71 -3.84 20.32
CA ASP A 88 -5.57 -4.03 21.50
C ASP A 88 -6.73 -3.00 21.51
N LYS A 89 -6.50 -1.82 20.94
CA LYS A 89 -7.54 -0.79 20.76
C LYS A 89 -8.57 -1.22 19.71
N ILE A 90 -8.11 -1.78 18.59
CA ILE A 90 -8.98 -2.33 17.53
C ILE A 90 -9.78 -3.52 18.07
N LEU A 91 -9.12 -4.41 18.81
CA LEU A 91 -9.79 -5.53 19.47
C LEU A 91 -10.83 -5.06 20.48
N SER A 92 -10.50 -4.08 21.34
CA SER A 92 -11.46 -3.55 22.32
C SER A 92 -12.69 -2.97 21.63
N PHE A 93 -12.51 -2.30 20.49
CA PHE A 93 -13.62 -1.82 19.67
C PHE A 93 -14.48 -2.98 19.13
N LEU A 94 -13.86 -4.04 18.63
CA LEU A 94 -14.58 -5.26 18.21
C LEU A 94 -15.33 -5.92 19.38
N GLU A 95 -14.71 -6.08 20.54
CA GLU A 95 -15.36 -6.66 21.73
C GLU A 95 -16.50 -5.80 22.28
N SER A 96 -16.54 -4.52 21.94
CA SER A 96 -17.67 -3.63 22.26
C SER A 96 -18.84 -3.71 21.26
N GLY A 97 -18.76 -4.58 20.25
CA GLY A 97 -19.77 -4.72 19.20
C GLY A 97 -19.52 -3.86 17.96
N GLY A 98 -18.33 -3.27 17.83
CA GLY A 98 -17.94 -2.45 16.68
C GLY A 98 -17.77 -3.25 15.39
N VAL A 99 -17.80 -2.57 14.25
CA VAL A 99 -17.59 -3.19 12.93
C VAL A 99 -16.25 -2.74 12.32
N VAL A 100 -15.38 -3.68 11.97
CA VAL A 100 -14.13 -3.41 11.27
C VAL A 100 -14.22 -3.84 9.81
N LEU A 101 -13.98 -2.91 8.90
CA LEU A 101 -13.85 -3.13 7.46
C LEU A 101 -12.36 -3.10 7.09
N SER A 102 -11.76 -4.26 6.90
CA SER A 102 -10.33 -4.43 6.67
C SER A 102 -10.04 -4.81 5.23
N PHE A 103 -9.22 -4.02 4.55
CA PHE A 103 -8.69 -4.31 3.22
C PHE A 103 -7.16 -4.43 3.23
N MET A 104 -6.58 -4.62 4.40
CA MET A 104 -5.14 -4.83 4.56
C MET A 104 -4.75 -6.27 4.27
N SER A 105 -3.45 -6.53 4.25
CA SER A 105 -2.90 -7.88 4.13
C SER A 105 -2.92 -8.62 5.47
N ASP A 106 -2.97 -7.86 6.55
CA ASP A 106 -2.88 -8.31 7.94
C ASP A 106 -1.62 -9.13 8.24
N PHE A 107 -0.49 -8.74 7.64
CA PHE A 107 0.80 -9.41 7.85
C PHE A 107 1.32 -9.27 9.28
N MET A 108 0.86 -8.24 10.01
CA MET A 108 1.14 -8.03 11.43
C MET A 108 0.18 -8.77 12.37
N ARG A 109 -0.82 -9.50 11.83
CA ARG A 109 -1.82 -10.28 12.59
C ARG A 109 -2.53 -9.42 13.64
N ILE A 110 -3.05 -8.28 13.19
CA ILE A 110 -3.79 -7.31 13.99
C ILE A 110 -5.19 -7.84 14.29
N LEU A 111 -5.81 -8.57 13.35
CA LEU A 111 -7.16 -9.12 13.52
C LEU A 111 -7.13 -10.51 14.17
N PRO A 112 -8.17 -10.88 14.95
CA PRO A 112 -8.30 -12.20 15.55
C PRO A 112 -8.21 -13.35 14.53
N TYR A 113 -7.51 -14.42 14.91
CA TYR A 113 -7.34 -15.68 14.17
C TYR A 113 -6.74 -15.58 12.76
N SER A 114 -6.54 -14.38 12.22
CA SER A 114 -5.90 -14.17 10.94
C SER A 114 -4.44 -14.63 10.98
N LYS A 115 -4.07 -15.44 9.99
CA LYS A 115 -2.68 -15.81 9.71
C LYS A 115 -1.97 -14.82 8.77
N GLY A 116 -2.70 -13.80 8.31
CA GLY A 116 -2.26 -12.85 7.30
C GLY A 116 -2.37 -13.38 5.88
N TYR A 117 -2.10 -12.48 4.93
CA TYR A 117 -2.19 -12.71 3.50
C TYR A 117 -1.15 -13.72 2.99
N VAL A 118 -1.61 -14.61 2.11
CA VAL A 118 -0.82 -15.59 1.37
C VAL A 118 -0.81 -15.20 -0.10
N GLN A 119 0.38 -15.04 -0.69
CA GLN A 119 0.52 -14.79 -2.11
C GLN A 119 0.12 -16.03 -2.91
N SER A 120 -0.79 -15.85 -3.88
CA SER A 120 -1.20 -16.92 -4.79
C SER A 120 -0.04 -17.35 -5.69
N GLN A 121 0.12 -18.67 -5.86
CA GLN A 121 1.06 -19.24 -6.83
C GLN A 121 0.49 -19.29 -8.26
N VAL A 122 -0.83 -19.12 -8.43
CA VAL A 122 -1.45 -19.00 -9.75
C VAL A 122 -0.97 -17.71 -10.42
N PRO A 123 -0.42 -17.78 -11.65
CA PRO A 123 -0.02 -16.59 -12.39
C PRO A 123 -1.17 -15.59 -12.52
N ILE A 124 -0.88 -14.29 -12.34
CA ILE A 124 -1.89 -13.22 -12.29
C ILE A 124 -2.80 -13.19 -13.53
N ARG A 125 -2.26 -13.50 -14.72
CA ARG A 125 -3.03 -13.56 -15.97
C ARG A 125 -4.11 -14.67 -15.94
N ASP A 126 -3.84 -15.74 -15.22
CA ASP A 126 -4.69 -16.94 -15.15
C ASP A 126 -5.61 -16.91 -13.93
N ARG A 127 -5.21 -16.18 -12.87
CA ARG A 127 -6.01 -16.03 -11.66
C ARG A 127 -7.32 -15.29 -11.93
N VAL A 128 -8.38 -15.73 -11.25
CA VAL A 128 -9.72 -15.12 -11.30
C VAL A 128 -10.31 -15.08 -9.89
N VAL A 129 -10.69 -13.91 -9.44
CA VAL A 129 -11.50 -13.70 -8.22
C VAL A 129 -12.98 -13.80 -8.57
N LYS A 130 -13.74 -14.47 -7.72
CA LYS A 130 -15.15 -14.78 -7.88
C LYS A 130 -15.94 -14.32 -6.66
N PHE A 131 -17.20 -13.98 -6.88
CA PHE A 131 -18.11 -13.70 -5.77
C PHE A 131 -18.52 -15.00 -5.09
N ALA A 132 -18.48 -15.02 -3.76
CA ALA A 132 -18.96 -16.17 -3.01
C ALA A 132 -20.50 -16.29 -3.09
N LYS A 133 -21.01 -17.50 -2.87
CA LYS A 133 -22.45 -17.74 -2.77
C LYS A 133 -22.92 -17.49 -1.33
N SER A 134 -23.06 -16.23 -0.95
CA SER A 134 -23.50 -15.82 0.38
C SER A 134 -24.44 -14.60 0.32
N GLU A 135 -25.22 -14.38 1.39
CA GLU A 135 -26.15 -13.26 1.46
C GLU A 135 -25.39 -11.92 1.39
N SER A 136 -24.28 -11.81 2.13
CA SER A 136 -23.49 -10.58 2.14
C SER A 136 -22.85 -10.30 0.79
N ALA A 137 -22.35 -11.33 0.10
CA ALA A 137 -21.81 -11.20 -1.26
C ALA A 137 -22.90 -10.76 -2.26
N ALA A 138 -24.12 -11.29 -2.15
CA ALA A 138 -25.24 -10.89 -3.01
C ALA A 138 -25.62 -9.41 -2.84
N ILE A 139 -25.44 -8.83 -1.65
CA ILE A 139 -25.66 -7.41 -1.40
C ILE A 139 -24.48 -6.57 -1.93
N ILE A 140 -23.26 -6.91 -1.52
CA ILE A 140 -22.06 -6.10 -1.81
C ILE A 140 -21.76 -6.08 -3.31
N PHE A 141 -21.98 -7.18 -4.02
CA PHE A 141 -21.69 -7.30 -5.45
C PHE A 141 -22.92 -7.16 -6.35
N ASP A 142 -24.05 -6.67 -5.84
CA ASP A 142 -25.25 -6.45 -6.66
C ASP A 142 -24.96 -5.49 -7.84
N GLY A 143 -25.22 -5.98 -9.05
CA GLY A 143 -24.94 -5.26 -10.29
C GLY A 143 -23.45 -5.06 -10.61
N VAL A 144 -22.53 -5.75 -9.93
CA VAL A 144 -21.10 -5.76 -10.22
C VAL A 144 -20.76 -6.98 -11.09
N ARG A 145 -19.98 -6.80 -12.15
CA ARG A 145 -19.50 -7.89 -13.01
C ARG A 145 -18.17 -8.42 -12.48
N GLU A 146 -18.02 -9.74 -12.41
CA GLU A 146 -16.73 -10.37 -12.08
C GLU A 146 -15.60 -9.91 -13.03
N TYR A 147 -15.93 -9.63 -14.30
CA TYR A 147 -14.95 -9.08 -15.23
C TYR A 147 -14.34 -7.76 -14.72
N ASP A 148 -15.16 -6.87 -14.17
CA ASP A 148 -14.75 -5.51 -13.79
C ASP A 148 -13.93 -5.47 -12.49
N ILE A 149 -13.99 -6.52 -11.65
CA ILE A 149 -13.07 -6.68 -10.51
C ILE A 149 -11.77 -7.38 -10.93
N ASN A 150 -11.80 -8.21 -11.97
CA ASN A 150 -10.61 -8.93 -12.41
C ASN A 150 -9.77 -8.11 -13.41
N HIS A 151 -10.38 -7.21 -14.18
CA HIS A 151 -9.74 -6.47 -15.24
C HIS A 151 -9.92 -4.97 -15.07
N ARG A 152 -8.84 -4.22 -15.31
CA ARG A 152 -8.85 -2.77 -15.46
C ARG A 152 -8.29 -2.44 -16.84
N ARG A 153 -9.14 -1.90 -17.71
CA ARG A 153 -8.79 -1.58 -19.12
C ARG A 153 -8.12 -2.75 -19.86
N GLY A 154 -8.61 -3.97 -19.64
CA GLY A 154 -8.10 -5.20 -20.26
C GLY A 154 -6.92 -5.86 -19.54
N VAL A 155 -6.31 -5.21 -18.55
CA VAL A 155 -5.20 -5.79 -17.77
C VAL A 155 -5.74 -6.43 -16.48
N LYS A 156 -5.29 -7.66 -16.20
CA LYS A 156 -5.66 -8.40 -14.98
C LYS A 156 -4.80 -8.08 -13.77
N GLY A 157 -5.38 -8.26 -12.58
CA GLY A 157 -4.62 -8.41 -11.33
C GLY A 157 -4.53 -7.19 -10.43
N PHE A 158 -5.25 -6.11 -10.73
CA PHE A 158 -5.22 -4.90 -9.89
C PHE A 158 -5.93 -5.09 -8.55
N PHE A 159 -7.03 -5.84 -8.53
CA PHE A 159 -7.93 -5.94 -7.38
C PHE A 159 -7.39 -6.79 -6.24
N ASN A 160 -6.82 -7.96 -6.52
CA ASN A 160 -6.34 -8.87 -5.50
C ASN A 160 -5.34 -9.88 -6.09
N ARG A 161 -4.38 -10.30 -5.26
CA ARG A 161 -3.21 -11.11 -5.68
C ARG A 161 -2.97 -12.33 -4.77
N GLY A 162 -3.84 -12.56 -3.79
CA GLY A 162 -3.66 -13.59 -2.77
C GLY A 162 -4.94 -13.86 -1.99
N PHE A 163 -4.80 -14.57 -0.89
CA PHE A 163 -5.91 -15.08 -0.09
C PHE A 163 -5.52 -15.21 1.39
N PHE A 164 -6.46 -15.57 2.24
CA PHE A 164 -6.21 -15.86 3.66
C PHE A 164 -6.21 -17.37 3.92
N ASP A 165 -5.31 -17.81 4.81
CA ASP A 165 -5.36 -19.16 5.37
C ASP A 165 -6.44 -19.23 6.47
N MET A 166 -7.54 -19.92 6.15
CA MET A 166 -8.71 -20.02 7.04
C MET A 166 -8.57 -21.11 8.11
N SER A 167 -7.49 -21.90 8.12
CA SER A 167 -7.32 -23.03 9.05
C SER A 167 -7.16 -22.63 10.52
N ALA A 168 -6.92 -21.35 10.80
CA ALA A 168 -6.82 -20.83 12.17
C ALA A 168 -8.16 -20.46 12.80
N PHE A 169 -9.24 -20.36 12.03
CA PHE A 169 -10.55 -20.01 12.56
C PHE A 169 -11.19 -21.24 13.24
N PRO A 170 -11.62 -21.13 14.51
CA PRO A 170 -12.24 -22.24 15.24
C PRO A 170 -13.70 -22.49 14.85
N HIS A 171 -14.29 -21.60 14.04
CA HIS A 171 -15.66 -21.61 13.58
C HIS A 171 -15.73 -21.39 12.08
N LYS A 172 -16.93 -21.57 11.52
CA LYS A 172 -17.17 -21.33 10.10
C LYS A 172 -17.35 -19.83 9.84
N VAL A 173 -16.51 -19.26 9.00
CA VAL A 173 -16.66 -17.87 8.52
C VAL A 173 -17.45 -17.80 7.22
N GLU A 174 -18.17 -16.69 6.99
CA GLU A 174 -18.86 -16.44 5.74
C GLU A 174 -17.83 -16.02 4.68
N HIS A 175 -17.70 -16.77 3.59
CA HIS A 175 -16.90 -16.31 2.45
C HIS A 175 -17.62 -15.18 1.72
N LEU A 176 -16.89 -14.12 1.40
CA LEU A 176 -17.34 -12.99 0.58
C LEU A 176 -16.78 -13.09 -0.85
N LEU A 177 -15.50 -13.43 -0.96
CA LEU A 177 -14.77 -13.58 -2.21
C LEU A 177 -13.94 -14.86 -2.15
N SER A 178 -13.84 -15.56 -3.28
CA SER A 178 -12.93 -16.70 -3.45
C SER A 178 -12.18 -16.58 -4.77
N ASP A 179 -11.04 -17.24 -4.91
CA ASP A 179 -10.38 -17.31 -6.22
C ASP A 179 -10.74 -18.56 -7.02
N CYS A 180 -10.11 -18.72 -8.18
CA CYS A 180 -10.35 -19.84 -9.09
C CYS A 180 -9.93 -21.20 -8.53
N GLN A 181 -9.13 -21.23 -7.45
CA GLN A 181 -8.78 -22.45 -6.71
C GLN A 181 -9.69 -22.68 -5.50
N GLY A 182 -10.61 -21.75 -5.21
CA GLY A 182 -11.52 -21.83 -4.08
C GLY A 182 -10.96 -21.20 -2.80
N GLU A 183 -9.75 -20.64 -2.85
CA GLU A 183 -9.12 -20.01 -1.70
C GLU A 183 -9.87 -18.75 -1.26
N CYS A 184 -9.89 -18.46 0.04
CA CYS A 184 -10.67 -17.36 0.61
C CYS A 184 -9.99 -16.00 0.37
N VAL A 185 -10.52 -15.20 -0.53
CA VAL A 185 -10.00 -13.85 -0.82
C VAL A 185 -10.56 -12.80 0.14
N GLY A 186 -11.77 -13.03 0.66
CA GLY A 186 -12.36 -12.17 1.66
C GLY A 186 -13.48 -12.89 2.40
N TYR A 187 -13.65 -12.54 3.67
CA TYR A 187 -14.58 -13.17 4.58
C TYR A 187 -15.31 -12.15 5.44
N ILE A 188 -16.42 -12.59 6.03
CA ILE A 188 -17.08 -11.93 7.14
C ILE A 188 -17.08 -12.89 8.33
N ASP A 189 -16.65 -12.36 9.46
CA ASP A 189 -16.57 -13.05 10.73
C ASP A 189 -17.40 -12.30 11.78
N ARG A 190 -18.35 -13.02 12.37
CA ARG A 190 -19.31 -12.53 13.37
C ARG A 190 -19.19 -13.25 14.71
N GLU A 191 -18.24 -14.17 14.84
CA GLU A 191 -18.16 -15.07 16.00
C GLU A 191 -16.85 -14.94 16.78
N SER A 192 -15.79 -14.41 16.16
CA SER A 192 -14.49 -14.22 16.85
C SER A 192 -14.56 -13.22 18.01
N THR A 193 -15.47 -12.26 17.94
CA THR A 193 -15.65 -11.17 18.91
C THR A 193 -17.15 -10.85 19.02
N GLN A 194 -17.55 -9.94 19.91
CA GLN A 194 -18.92 -9.40 19.91
C GLN A 194 -19.23 -8.51 18.71
N GLY A 195 -18.21 -8.05 17.99
CA GLY A 195 -18.30 -7.22 16.80
C GLY A 195 -18.19 -8.03 15.51
N VAL A 196 -18.17 -7.31 14.39
CA VAL A 196 -18.13 -7.90 13.05
C VAL A 196 -16.86 -7.47 12.32
N ILE A 197 -16.18 -8.42 11.69
CA ILE A 197 -15.03 -8.19 10.84
C ILE A 197 -15.42 -8.55 9.41
N LEU A 198 -15.37 -7.60 8.49
CA LEU A 198 -15.27 -7.88 7.07
C LEU A 198 -13.82 -7.67 6.67
N SER A 199 -13.15 -8.72 6.21
CA SER A 199 -11.75 -8.65 5.81
C SER A 199 -11.54 -9.14 4.38
N THR A 200 -10.72 -8.44 3.61
CA THR A 200 -10.28 -8.88 2.28
C THR A 200 -8.75 -8.84 2.19
N ALA A 201 -8.19 -9.80 1.44
CA ALA A 201 -6.76 -9.97 1.28
C ALA A 201 -6.18 -8.90 0.32
N ASN A 202 -6.01 -7.65 0.77
CA ASN A 202 -5.67 -6.50 -0.07
C ASN A 202 -6.69 -6.17 -1.18
N ALA A 203 -7.97 -6.53 -1.02
CA ALA A 203 -9.01 -6.25 -2.02
C ALA A 203 -9.91 -5.10 -1.56
N ASP A 204 -9.50 -3.86 -1.85
CA ASP A 204 -10.22 -2.68 -1.36
C ASP A 204 -11.59 -2.52 -2.03
N LEU A 205 -12.66 -2.68 -1.25
CA LEU A 205 -14.04 -2.62 -1.75
C LEU A 205 -14.58 -1.19 -1.83
N LEU A 206 -13.95 -0.20 -1.18
CA LEU A 206 -14.39 1.19 -1.17
C LEU A 206 -13.74 2.01 -2.29
N SER A 207 -12.43 1.82 -2.51
CA SER A 207 -11.65 2.64 -3.44
C SER A 207 -11.50 2.00 -4.83
N PHE A 208 -11.56 0.67 -4.95
CA PHE A 208 -11.38 0.00 -6.23
C PHE A 208 -12.52 0.33 -7.20
N GLY A 209 -12.15 0.80 -8.40
CA GLY A 209 -13.09 1.21 -9.44
C GLY A 209 -13.76 2.56 -9.18
N LEU A 210 -13.46 3.26 -8.08
CA LEU A 210 -14.06 4.56 -7.74
C LEU A 210 -13.85 5.61 -8.84
N MET A 211 -12.66 5.59 -9.45
CA MET A 211 -12.26 6.49 -10.54
C MET A 211 -12.47 5.88 -11.94
N ASP A 212 -13.05 4.67 -12.02
CA ASP A 212 -13.27 3.96 -13.27
C ASP A 212 -14.73 4.04 -13.72
N ASN A 213 -14.95 3.90 -15.03
CA ASN A 213 -16.29 3.83 -15.63
C ASN A 213 -16.77 2.38 -15.79
N THR A 214 -16.57 1.53 -14.77
CA THR A 214 -16.98 0.12 -14.77
C THR A 214 -18.03 -0.14 -13.70
N THR A 215 -18.59 -1.36 -13.66
CA THR A 215 -19.57 -1.71 -12.60
C THR A 215 -18.92 -1.82 -11.21
N ALA A 216 -17.60 -1.96 -11.12
CA ALA A 216 -16.85 -2.04 -9.86
C ALA A 216 -17.09 -0.82 -8.95
N ARG A 217 -17.37 0.37 -9.52
CA ARG A 217 -17.70 1.58 -8.75
C ARG A 217 -18.92 1.45 -7.83
N ARG A 218 -19.76 0.43 -8.03
CA ARG A 218 -20.93 0.14 -7.17
C ARG A 218 -20.53 -0.52 -5.85
N MET A 219 -19.39 -1.20 -5.79
CA MET A 219 -18.99 -2.00 -4.61
C MET A 219 -18.98 -1.18 -3.33
N GLY A 220 -18.36 0.00 -3.32
CA GLY A 220 -18.28 0.80 -2.11
C GLY A 220 -19.64 1.35 -1.65
N PHE A 221 -20.54 1.68 -2.58
CA PHE A 221 -21.91 2.07 -2.22
C PHE A 221 -22.69 0.88 -1.63
N ASN A 222 -22.62 -0.29 -2.28
CA ASN A 222 -23.29 -1.50 -1.83
C ASN A 222 -22.72 -2.01 -0.49
N LEU A 223 -21.42 -1.84 -0.25
CA LEU A 223 -20.77 -2.14 1.02
C LEU A 223 -21.36 -1.30 2.16
N LEU A 224 -21.60 -0.01 1.92
CA LEU A 224 -22.26 0.84 2.92
C LEU A 224 -23.72 0.41 3.15
N GLN A 225 -24.43 -0.05 2.13
CA GLN A 225 -25.78 -0.64 2.31
C GLN A 225 -25.74 -1.92 3.15
N TRP A 226 -24.76 -2.80 2.90
CA TRP A 226 -24.54 -3.99 3.71
C TRP A 226 -24.24 -3.62 5.16
N LEU A 227 -23.35 -2.64 5.38
CA LEU A 227 -23.01 -2.15 6.72
C LEU A 227 -24.24 -1.64 7.48
N GLY A 228 -25.12 -0.87 6.82
CA GLY A 228 -26.36 -0.40 7.46
C GLY A 228 -27.25 -1.54 7.94
N ARG A 229 -27.38 -2.63 7.15
CA ARG A 229 -28.13 -3.82 7.55
C ARG A 229 -27.45 -4.56 8.71
N GLU A 230 -26.13 -4.67 8.68
CA GLU A 230 -25.36 -5.33 9.73
C GLU A 230 -25.47 -4.58 11.06
N LEU A 231 -25.35 -3.25 11.05
CA LEU A 231 -25.57 -2.40 12.23
C LEU A 231 -27.01 -2.53 12.76
N GLY A 232 -27.99 -2.66 11.87
CA GLY A 232 -29.37 -2.96 12.22
C GLY A 232 -29.53 -4.29 12.95
N ARG A 233 -28.87 -5.35 12.47
CA ARG A 233 -28.84 -6.68 13.12
C ARG A 233 -28.22 -6.61 14.51
N ILE A 234 -27.01 -6.03 14.63
CA ILE A 234 -26.31 -5.86 15.91
C ILE A 234 -27.19 -5.15 16.94
N LYS A 235 -27.89 -4.07 16.52
CA LYS A 235 -28.81 -3.35 17.40
C LYS A 235 -30.01 -4.18 17.85
N GLN A 236 -30.56 -5.02 16.97
CA GLN A 236 -31.68 -5.90 17.29
C GLN A 236 -31.24 -7.01 18.26
N ASP A 237 -30.10 -7.65 18.01
CA ASP A 237 -29.56 -8.73 18.86
C ASP A 237 -29.16 -8.20 20.24
N GLY A 238 -28.54 -7.02 20.30
CA GLY A 238 -28.23 -6.34 21.56
C GLY A 238 -29.46 -5.89 22.35
N ALA A 239 -30.58 -5.57 21.68
CA ALA A 239 -31.84 -5.26 22.34
C ALA A 239 -32.54 -6.52 22.86
N ALA A 240 -32.46 -7.64 22.13
CA ALA A 240 -33.01 -8.93 22.55
C ALA A 240 -32.26 -9.49 23.78
N HIS A 241 -30.92 -9.41 23.80
CA HIS A 241 -30.12 -9.89 24.94
C HIS A 241 -30.27 -9.04 26.22
N LYS A 242 -30.65 -7.76 26.12
CA LYS A 242 -30.97 -6.92 27.30
C LYS A 242 -32.31 -7.29 27.96
N ILE A 243 -33.19 -8.01 27.26
CA ILE A 243 -34.48 -8.46 27.81
C ILE A 243 -34.31 -9.75 28.63
N ASP A 244 -33.25 -10.53 28.39
CA ASP A 244 -33.09 -11.88 28.94
C ASP A 244 -31.99 -12.06 30.01
N ASN A 245 -31.17 -11.04 30.35
CA ASN A 245 -30.12 -11.20 31.36
C ASN A 245 -29.92 -9.98 32.28
N VAL A 246 -30.50 -10.08 33.49
CA VAL A 246 -29.91 -9.52 34.72
C VAL A 246 -29.10 -10.65 35.36
N GLY A 247 -27.82 -10.79 35.00
CA GLY A 247 -27.00 -11.87 35.54
C GLY A 247 -25.59 -11.97 34.96
N ASN A 248 -24.63 -11.43 35.72
CA ASN A 248 -23.22 -11.81 35.86
C ASN A 248 -22.47 -12.32 34.59
N VAL A 249 -21.76 -11.43 33.90
CA VAL A 249 -20.85 -11.78 32.80
C VAL A 249 -19.48 -11.14 33.03
N ASP A 250 -18.75 -11.63 34.03
CA ASP A 250 -17.33 -11.33 34.23
C ASP A 250 -16.63 -12.66 34.56
N ASN A 251 -16.09 -13.36 33.54
CA ASN A 251 -14.98 -14.33 33.64
C ASN A 251 -14.73 -15.18 32.37
N MET A 252 -15.67 -15.29 31.42
CA MET A 252 -15.49 -16.16 30.23
C MET A 252 -14.73 -15.51 29.06
N ALA A 253 -14.79 -14.18 28.91
CA ALA A 253 -14.11 -13.46 27.82
C ALA A 253 -12.57 -13.47 27.96
N GLU A 254 -12.07 -13.39 29.19
CA GLU A 254 -10.62 -13.45 29.50
C GLU A 254 -9.98 -14.80 29.14
N GLN A 255 -10.76 -15.89 29.16
CA GLN A 255 -10.25 -17.24 28.94
C GLN A 255 -10.19 -17.62 27.45
N LYS A 256 -11.09 -17.11 26.60
CA LYS A 256 -11.01 -17.30 25.14
C LYS A 256 -9.84 -16.54 24.50
N TYR A 257 -9.44 -15.40 25.09
CA TYR A 257 -8.40 -14.53 24.56
C TYR A 257 -6.97 -14.99 24.90
N LYS A 258 -6.73 -15.60 26.07
CA LYS A 258 -5.39 -16.13 26.42
C LYS A 258 -4.93 -17.27 25.51
N THR A 259 -5.85 -18.02 24.90
CA THR A 259 -5.52 -19.11 23.97
C THR A 259 -5.11 -18.62 22.58
N SER A 260 -5.48 -17.41 22.16
CA SER A 260 -5.04 -16.83 20.87
C SER A 260 -3.68 -16.12 20.96
N GLN A 261 -3.22 -15.75 22.16
CA GLN A 261 -1.92 -15.10 22.37
C GLN A 261 -0.73 -16.07 22.30
N ASN A 262 -0.91 -17.35 22.59
CA ASN A 262 0.19 -18.32 22.70
C ASN A 262 0.88 -18.68 21.36
N SER A 263 0.51 -18.06 20.24
CA SER A 263 1.23 -18.18 18.97
C SER A 263 1.66 -16.84 18.34
N CYS A 264 1.66 -15.73 19.11
CA CYS A 264 2.28 -14.49 18.67
C CYS A 264 3.80 -14.66 18.67
N ASP A 265 4.30 -15.20 17.55
CA ASP A 265 5.71 -15.35 17.27
C ASP A 265 6.36 -13.95 17.35
N THR A 266 7.20 -13.71 18.35
CA THR A 266 7.97 -12.47 18.54
C THR A 266 8.92 -12.17 17.36
N LYS A 267 8.93 -13.03 16.34
CA LYS A 267 9.60 -12.91 15.04
C LYS A 267 8.80 -12.17 13.95
N LEU A 268 7.59 -11.67 14.23
CA LEU A 268 6.73 -11.03 13.21
C LEU A 268 7.19 -9.62 12.77
N ASN A 269 8.10 -8.97 13.49
CA ASN A 269 8.64 -7.67 13.09
C ASN A 269 9.68 -7.82 11.98
N TYR A 270 9.34 -7.45 10.75
CA TYR A 270 10.25 -7.54 9.61
C TYR A 270 11.41 -6.54 9.63
N LEU A 271 11.38 -5.56 10.53
CA LEU A 271 12.48 -4.64 10.78
C LEU A 271 13.52 -5.25 11.73
N ASP A 272 13.12 -6.21 12.55
CA ASP A 272 13.98 -6.93 13.51
C ASP A 272 14.48 -8.23 12.88
N PHE A 273 15.54 -8.12 12.09
CA PHE A 273 16.19 -9.26 11.43
C PHE A 273 17.71 -9.20 11.62
N VAL A 274 18.36 -10.36 11.50
CA VAL A 274 19.82 -10.46 11.48
C VAL A 274 20.26 -10.58 10.02
N PRO A 275 20.95 -9.57 9.44
CA PRO A 275 21.43 -9.64 8.07
C PRO A 275 22.55 -10.70 7.94
N ASN A 276 22.57 -11.40 6.81
CA ASN A 276 23.67 -12.27 6.44
C ASN A 276 24.14 -11.91 5.03
N LYS A 277 25.06 -10.94 4.94
CA LYS A 277 25.56 -10.43 3.65
C LYS A 277 26.43 -11.46 2.92
N HIS A 278 26.89 -12.54 3.58
CA HIS A 278 27.69 -13.59 2.94
C HIS A 278 26.87 -14.51 2.03
N ILE A 279 25.57 -14.69 2.32
CA ILE A 279 24.67 -15.49 1.48
C ILE A 279 23.96 -14.65 0.42
N GLN A 280 24.17 -13.33 0.43
CA GLN A 280 23.61 -12.41 -0.54
C GLN A 280 24.61 -12.17 -1.67
N SER A 281 24.28 -12.58 -2.89
CA SER A 281 25.14 -12.41 -4.07
C SER A 281 24.90 -11.10 -4.84
N LEU A 282 23.78 -10.42 -4.60
CA LEU A 282 23.36 -9.23 -5.35
C LEU A 282 23.86 -7.91 -4.78
N SER A 283 24.25 -7.90 -3.51
CA SER A 283 24.77 -6.73 -2.82
C SER A 283 26.22 -6.99 -2.40
N SER A 284 27.07 -5.99 -2.59
CA SER A 284 28.47 -5.99 -2.22
C SER A 284 28.63 -6.15 -0.71
N HIS A 285 29.32 -7.21 -0.30
CA HIS A 285 29.69 -7.44 1.10
C HIS A 285 30.68 -6.39 1.63
N LYS A 286 31.32 -5.60 0.74
CA LYS A 286 32.19 -4.47 1.12
C LYS A 286 31.38 -3.24 1.55
N LEU A 287 30.07 -3.21 1.29
CA LEU A 287 29.21 -2.07 1.59
C LEU A 287 28.22 -2.37 2.71
N THR A 288 28.09 -1.42 3.62
CA THR A 288 27.06 -1.38 4.67
C THR A 288 25.92 -0.48 4.21
N ASN A 289 24.69 -0.98 4.23
CA ASN A 289 23.55 -0.27 3.65
C ASN A 289 22.29 -0.37 4.53
N ALA A 290 21.41 0.61 4.38
CA ALA A 290 20.10 0.61 5.01
C ALA A 290 18.98 0.86 4.00
N ILE A 291 17.79 0.37 4.32
CA ILE A 291 16.55 0.77 3.64
C ILE A 291 15.57 1.38 4.64
N ILE A 292 15.04 2.54 4.30
CA ILE A 292 13.98 3.25 5.02
C ILE A 292 12.66 2.88 4.35
N THR A 293 11.68 2.42 5.16
CA THR A 293 10.40 1.88 4.69
C THR A 293 9.20 2.51 5.39
N GLY A 294 8.04 2.45 4.72
CA GLY A 294 6.76 3.00 5.18
C GLY A 294 5.87 2.08 6.00
N GLY A 295 6.25 0.81 6.21
CA GLY A 295 5.50 -0.14 7.05
C GLY A 295 4.26 -0.81 6.41
N SER A 296 3.85 -0.39 5.21
CA SER A 296 2.82 -1.09 4.41
C SER A 296 3.23 -2.50 3.95
N SER A 297 2.24 -3.32 3.59
CA SER A 297 2.43 -4.73 3.23
C SER A 297 3.40 -4.99 2.09
N PHE A 298 3.43 -4.16 1.04
CA PHE A 298 4.39 -4.32 -0.05
C PHE A 298 5.85 -4.06 0.39
N HIS A 299 6.09 -3.16 1.37
CA HIS A 299 7.43 -3.00 1.95
C HIS A 299 7.89 -4.28 2.66
N ARG A 300 6.98 -4.91 3.41
CA ARG A 300 7.22 -6.19 4.08
C ARG A 300 7.49 -7.31 3.07
N TYR A 301 6.65 -7.41 2.03
CA TYR A 301 6.69 -8.51 1.09
C TYR A 301 7.85 -8.43 0.09
N PHE A 302 8.41 -7.25 -0.14
CA PHE A 302 9.66 -7.11 -0.89
C PHE A 302 10.76 -8.05 -0.35
N PHE A 303 10.80 -8.27 0.97
CA PHE A 303 11.79 -9.13 1.60
C PHE A 303 11.45 -10.62 1.61
N THR A 304 10.19 -11.02 1.44
CA THR A 304 9.79 -12.45 1.47
C THR A 304 9.39 -13.02 0.13
N ASN A 305 9.01 -12.19 -0.82
CA ASN A 305 8.71 -12.65 -2.17
C ASN A 305 9.97 -13.19 -2.83
N LYS A 306 9.78 -13.98 -3.90
CA LYS A 306 10.87 -14.58 -4.69
C LYS A 306 11.81 -15.44 -3.84
N ASN A 307 11.24 -16.25 -2.93
CA ASN A 307 11.99 -17.10 -2.01
C ASN A 307 13.02 -16.28 -1.20
N GLU A 308 12.56 -15.17 -0.64
CA GLU A 308 13.37 -14.31 0.24
C GLU A 308 14.63 -13.71 -0.42
N LYS A 309 14.64 -13.58 -1.76
CA LYS A 309 15.78 -13.09 -2.55
C LYS A 309 16.46 -11.82 -1.99
N TYR A 310 15.67 -10.89 -1.47
CA TYR A 310 16.17 -9.60 -0.95
C TYR A 310 16.24 -9.54 0.58
N ALA A 311 15.95 -10.64 1.30
CA ALA A 311 15.93 -10.65 2.76
C ALA A 311 17.25 -10.19 3.39
N HIS A 312 18.38 -10.52 2.78
CA HIS A 312 19.71 -10.14 3.28
C HIS A 312 20.42 -9.09 2.42
N PHE A 313 19.69 -8.39 1.54
CA PHE A 313 20.24 -7.32 0.71
C PHE A 313 20.74 -6.14 1.56
N PHE A 314 19.96 -5.77 2.57
CA PHE A 314 20.24 -4.63 3.44
C PHE A 314 20.86 -5.06 4.77
N SER A 315 21.82 -4.28 5.27
CA SER A 315 22.39 -4.45 6.62
C SER A 315 21.43 -3.93 7.70
N LYS A 316 20.54 -2.99 7.36
CA LYS A 316 19.48 -2.50 8.26
C LYS A 316 18.20 -2.20 7.48
N ARG A 317 17.06 -2.52 8.09
CA ARG A 317 15.74 -2.03 7.71
C ARG A 317 15.29 -1.07 8.80
N CYS A 318 14.75 0.07 8.41
CA CYS A 318 14.30 1.12 9.33
C CYS A 318 12.92 1.59 8.92
N HIS A 319 12.04 1.79 9.91
CA HIS A 319 10.81 2.54 9.68
C HIS A 319 11.14 4.04 9.59
N PHE A 320 10.43 4.80 8.78
CA PHE A 320 10.70 6.24 8.64
C PHE A 320 10.48 7.04 9.93
N LEU A 321 9.62 6.57 10.85
CA LEU A 321 9.40 7.24 12.14
C LEU A 321 10.63 7.14 13.06
N ASP A 322 11.46 6.11 12.88
CA ASP A 322 12.69 5.91 13.65
C ASP A 322 13.92 6.60 13.01
N LEU A 323 13.71 7.31 11.90
CA LEU A 323 14.76 7.97 11.13
C LEU A 323 15.49 9.03 11.97
N GLN A 324 14.82 9.69 12.93
CA GLN A 324 15.47 10.65 13.81
C GLN A 324 16.63 10.04 14.60
N SER A 325 16.43 8.83 15.14
CA SER A 325 17.43 8.10 15.93
C SER A 325 18.47 7.35 15.10
N LEU A 326 18.21 7.08 13.82
CA LEU A 326 19.12 6.32 12.98
C LEU A 326 20.40 7.12 12.67
N ASN A 327 21.58 6.60 13.00
CA ASN A 327 22.84 7.18 12.54
C ASN A 327 23.09 6.83 11.07
N LEU A 328 22.91 7.80 10.15
CA LEU A 328 23.11 7.56 8.72
C LEU A 328 24.58 7.32 8.36
N GLU A 329 25.52 7.93 9.09
CA GLU A 329 26.96 7.81 8.83
C GLU A 329 27.51 6.39 9.06
N ALA A 330 26.73 5.52 9.71
CA ALA A 330 27.07 4.10 9.86
C ALA A 330 26.89 3.30 8.56
N PHE A 331 26.32 3.91 7.52
CA PHE A 331 26.03 3.28 6.24
C PHE A 331 26.79 3.99 5.12
N ASP A 332 27.21 3.21 4.12
CA ASP A 332 27.78 3.72 2.89
C ASP A 332 26.69 4.31 1.99
N TYR A 333 25.51 3.67 1.99
CA TYR A 333 24.34 4.20 1.33
C TYR A 333 23.04 3.82 2.01
N ILE A 334 22.01 4.65 1.81
CA ILE A 334 20.64 4.36 2.22
C ILE A 334 19.72 4.31 1.00
N VAL A 335 18.68 3.51 1.09
CA VAL A 335 17.58 3.45 0.13
C VAL A 335 16.32 4.02 0.77
N LEU A 336 15.66 4.94 0.11
CA LEU A 336 14.31 5.39 0.43
C LEU A 336 13.35 4.62 -0.48
N SER A 337 12.50 3.76 0.09
CA SER A 337 11.45 3.09 -0.68
C SER A 337 10.39 4.09 -1.16
N SER A 338 9.71 3.77 -2.26
CA SER A 338 8.55 4.52 -2.71
C SER A 338 7.35 4.32 -1.77
N ARG A 339 6.27 5.09 -1.98
CA ARG A 339 4.99 4.96 -1.25
C ARG A 339 5.12 5.08 0.27
N MET A 340 6.08 5.86 0.75
CA MET A 340 6.15 6.29 2.15
C MET A 340 5.40 7.60 2.37
N ASP A 341 5.12 7.93 3.63
CA ASP A 341 4.63 9.26 4.00
C ASP A 341 5.70 10.33 3.77
N ALA A 342 5.66 10.95 2.59
CA ALA A 342 6.61 11.98 2.19
C ALA A 342 6.53 13.23 3.10
N HIS A 343 5.37 13.52 3.70
CA HIS A 343 5.23 14.67 4.60
C HIS A 343 6.08 14.48 5.87
N SER A 344 6.04 13.29 6.46
CA SER A 344 6.87 12.95 7.63
C SER A 344 8.38 12.98 7.35
N LEU A 345 8.81 12.84 6.10
CA LEU A 345 10.23 12.92 5.72
C LEU A 345 10.76 14.35 5.67
N VAL A 346 9.91 15.37 5.48
CA VAL A 346 10.33 16.78 5.31
C VAL A 346 11.16 17.27 6.49
N LYS A 347 10.78 16.90 7.72
CA LYS A 347 11.52 17.27 8.95
C LYS A 347 12.95 16.70 9.00
N HIS A 348 13.27 15.70 8.17
CA HIS A 348 14.58 15.06 8.08
C HIS A 348 15.43 15.58 6.90
N LYS A 349 14.97 16.58 6.14
CA LYS A 349 15.72 17.12 4.99
C LYS A 349 17.16 17.46 5.32
N GLN A 350 17.39 18.19 6.41
CA GLN A 350 18.74 18.59 6.80
C GLN A 350 19.63 17.38 7.14
N LYS A 351 19.04 16.32 7.69
CA LYS A 351 19.76 15.08 7.99
C LYS A 351 20.23 14.37 6.72
N PHE A 352 19.40 14.36 5.67
CA PHE A 352 19.80 13.83 4.36
C PHE A 352 20.87 14.69 3.67
N ILE A 353 20.76 16.01 3.75
CA ILE A 353 21.77 16.95 3.23
C ILE A 353 23.12 16.70 3.90
N SER A 354 23.17 16.71 5.24
CA SER A 354 24.43 16.51 5.98
C SER A 354 25.06 15.14 5.73
N TYR A 355 24.23 14.10 5.54
CA TYR A 355 24.71 12.77 5.15
C TYR A 355 25.34 12.75 3.76
N LEU A 356 24.71 13.39 2.75
CA LEU A 356 25.28 13.54 1.41
C LEU A 356 26.57 14.38 1.42
N GLU A 357 26.59 15.49 2.16
CA GLU A 357 27.77 16.36 2.31
C GLU A 357 28.96 15.64 2.97
N SER A 358 28.68 14.69 3.87
CA SER A 358 29.70 13.91 4.57
C SER A 358 30.29 12.77 3.71
N GLY A 359 29.65 12.46 2.57
CA GLY A 359 30.10 11.42 1.63
C GLY A 359 29.20 10.19 1.59
N GLY A 360 28.07 10.19 2.30
CA GLY A 360 27.08 9.13 2.24
C GLY A 360 26.25 9.19 0.96
N HIS A 361 25.77 8.05 0.48
CA HIS A 361 24.98 7.99 -0.76
C HIS A 361 23.50 7.70 -0.49
N ILE A 362 22.59 8.27 -1.29
CA ILE A 362 21.14 8.04 -1.17
C ILE A 362 20.61 7.49 -2.50
N VAL A 363 19.79 6.45 -2.44
CA VAL A 363 18.97 5.98 -3.56
C VAL A 363 17.50 6.26 -3.23
N SER A 364 16.74 6.87 -4.13
CA SER A 364 15.31 7.13 -3.96
C SER A 364 14.51 6.56 -5.13
N PHE A 365 13.49 5.77 -4.81
CA PHE A 365 12.54 5.19 -5.77
C PHE A 365 11.20 5.94 -5.77
N GLY A 366 10.54 5.94 -6.92
CA GLY A 366 9.18 6.47 -7.10
C GLY A 366 9.08 8.01 -7.09
N GLU A 367 7.88 8.49 -6.80
CA GLU A 367 7.54 9.90 -6.73
C GLU A 367 8.23 10.64 -5.56
N ILE A 368 8.69 11.86 -5.82
CA ILE A 368 9.21 12.76 -4.78
C ILE A 368 8.39 14.05 -4.83
N ALA A 369 7.17 13.98 -4.30
CA ALA A 369 6.18 15.06 -4.38
C ALA A 369 6.32 16.11 -3.25
N GLN A 370 7.27 15.92 -2.32
CA GLN A 370 7.51 16.81 -1.18
C GLN A 370 8.99 17.15 -1.06
N ASP A 371 9.30 18.28 -0.42
CA ASP A 371 10.64 18.86 -0.34
C ASP A 371 11.51 18.23 0.78
N TYR A 372 11.63 16.90 0.80
CA TYR A 372 12.43 16.18 1.81
C TYR A 372 13.83 15.80 1.33
N LEU A 373 14.12 15.79 0.03
CA LEU A 373 15.46 15.61 -0.53
C LEU A 373 15.97 16.91 -1.17
N PRO A 374 17.28 17.19 -1.14
CA PRO A 374 17.81 18.40 -1.76
C PRO A 374 17.80 18.33 -3.28
N ASN A 375 17.75 19.50 -3.93
CA ASN A 375 17.85 19.67 -5.38
C ASN A 375 16.81 18.87 -6.21
N ILE A 376 15.67 18.50 -5.61
CA ILE A 376 14.59 17.83 -6.33
C ILE A 376 13.62 18.86 -6.92
N ARG A 377 13.36 18.73 -8.21
CA ARG A 377 12.24 19.38 -8.89
C ARG A 377 11.43 18.29 -9.60
N TRP A 378 10.15 18.19 -9.28
CA TRP A 378 9.26 17.11 -9.72
C TRP A 378 8.10 17.63 -10.56
N ARG A 379 7.68 16.83 -11.54
CA ARG A 379 6.40 16.98 -12.24
C ARG A 379 5.66 15.65 -12.28
N ASP A 380 4.43 15.65 -11.77
CA ASP A 380 3.54 14.51 -11.83
C ASP A 380 3.09 14.19 -13.26
N TYR A 381 3.01 12.90 -13.56
CA TYR A 381 2.40 12.39 -14.77
C TYR A 381 1.35 11.31 -14.44
N PRO A 382 0.24 11.24 -15.19
CA PRO A 382 -0.67 10.10 -15.09
C PRO A 382 0.06 8.81 -15.45
N VAL A 383 0.00 7.82 -14.55
CA VAL A 383 0.66 6.53 -14.75
C VAL A 383 -0.11 5.70 -15.77
N ASN A 384 0.57 5.25 -16.83
CA ASN A 384 -0.01 4.36 -17.84
C ASN A 384 0.43 2.91 -17.61
N PHE A 385 -0.48 2.08 -17.09
CA PHE A 385 -0.22 0.66 -16.80
C PHE A 385 -0.64 -0.31 -17.92
N TRP A 386 -0.87 0.16 -19.15
CA TRP A 386 -1.42 -0.68 -20.22
C TRP A 386 -1.04 -0.22 -21.63
N TRP A 387 0.01 0.60 -21.77
CA TRP A 387 0.45 1.09 -23.08
C TRP A 387 0.75 -0.06 -24.05
N TRP A 388 1.30 -1.18 -23.55
CA TRP A 388 1.63 -2.37 -24.33
C TRP A 388 0.41 -3.15 -24.87
N LEU A 389 -0.81 -2.80 -24.48
CA LEU A 389 -2.03 -3.35 -25.08
C LEU A 389 -2.33 -2.74 -26.45
N ILE A 390 -1.77 -1.57 -26.75
CA ILE A 390 -1.99 -0.88 -28.01
C ILE A 390 -0.97 -1.41 -29.03
N PRO A 391 -1.39 -2.00 -30.15
CA PRO A 391 -0.47 -2.50 -31.18
C PRO A 391 0.51 -1.41 -31.64
N ASN A 392 1.80 -1.74 -31.66
CA ASN A 392 2.90 -0.84 -32.04
C ASN A 392 3.10 0.39 -31.14
N ALA A 393 2.43 0.47 -29.99
CA ALA A 393 2.74 1.52 -29.02
C ALA A 393 4.10 1.27 -28.38
N ASP A 394 4.78 2.36 -28.03
CA ASP A 394 6.01 2.36 -27.26
C ASP A 394 5.87 3.36 -26.10
N MET A 395 6.59 3.10 -25.02
CA MET A 395 6.85 4.08 -23.98
C MET A 395 8.19 4.75 -24.32
N PRO A 396 8.19 5.98 -24.85
CA PRO A 396 9.40 6.58 -25.42
C PRO A 396 10.36 7.02 -24.31
N LEU A 397 11.23 6.09 -23.93
CA LEU A 397 12.34 6.31 -23.01
C LEU A 397 13.65 6.09 -23.74
N TYR A 398 14.62 6.95 -23.46
CA TYR A 398 15.93 6.97 -24.10
C TYR A 398 17.01 7.03 -23.02
N ALA A 399 17.95 6.09 -23.04
CA ALA A 399 19.12 6.19 -22.19
C ALA A 399 20.09 7.23 -22.76
N LEU A 400 20.89 7.85 -21.89
CA LEU A 400 21.93 8.79 -22.31
C LEU A 400 23.31 8.19 -22.15
N ASP A 401 24.10 8.24 -23.23
CA ASP A 401 25.53 7.97 -23.18
C ASP A 401 26.27 9.10 -22.43
N SER A 402 27.54 8.83 -22.07
CA SER A 402 28.40 9.79 -21.35
C SER A 402 28.67 11.09 -22.12
N ASP A 403 28.49 11.08 -23.44
CA ASP A 403 28.58 12.24 -24.32
C ASP A 403 27.24 12.99 -24.50
N GLY A 404 26.17 12.53 -23.85
CA GLY A 404 24.84 13.13 -23.89
C GLY A 404 23.96 12.66 -25.05
N ASN A 405 24.42 11.73 -25.88
CA ASN A 405 23.62 11.19 -26.99
C ASN A 405 22.53 10.24 -26.48
N LYS A 406 21.35 10.30 -27.10
CA LYS A 406 20.23 9.37 -26.83
C LYS A 406 20.49 8.01 -27.48
N ALA A 407 20.28 6.95 -26.69
CA ALA A 407 20.30 5.58 -27.14
C ALA A 407 18.95 4.89 -26.87
N GLU A 408 18.39 4.24 -27.89
CA GLU A 408 17.08 3.57 -27.79
C GLU A 408 17.14 2.18 -27.15
N ASN A 409 18.29 1.50 -27.23
CA ASN A 409 18.43 0.11 -26.78
C ASN A 409 19.42 -0.05 -25.63
N SER A 410 20.63 0.49 -25.74
CA SER A 410 21.70 0.33 -24.74
C SER A 410 22.74 1.43 -24.90
N THR A 411 23.44 1.77 -23.82
CA THR A 411 24.58 2.71 -23.80
C THR A 411 25.90 1.97 -23.79
N LYS A 412 27.01 2.67 -24.10
CA LYS A 412 28.36 2.10 -24.03
C LYS A 412 28.79 1.85 -22.58
N ASP A 413 28.43 2.78 -21.69
CA ASP A 413 28.78 2.78 -20.28
C ASP A 413 27.55 3.03 -19.39
N GLY A 414 27.71 2.89 -18.07
CA GLY A 414 26.67 3.22 -17.09
C GLY A 414 25.63 2.12 -16.83
N LEU A 415 24.40 2.50 -16.51
CA LEU A 415 23.32 1.57 -16.18
C LEU A 415 22.90 0.73 -17.40
N PHE A 416 22.66 1.40 -18.53
CA PHE A 416 22.14 0.79 -19.76
C PHE A 416 23.21 0.14 -20.65
N SER A 417 24.45 0.01 -20.16
CA SER A 417 25.40 -0.96 -20.72
C SER A 417 25.24 -2.36 -20.10
N LYS A 418 24.50 -2.47 -18.99
CA LYS A 418 24.22 -3.72 -18.27
C LYS A 418 22.80 -4.25 -18.48
N MET A 419 21.87 -3.42 -18.94
CA MET A 419 20.48 -3.76 -19.27
C MET A 419 20.03 -3.03 -20.53
N ALA A 420 18.98 -3.53 -21.19
CA ALA A 420 18.38 -2.81 -22.30
C ALA A 420 17.38 -1.75 -21.79
N VAL A 421 17.19 -0.66 -22.54
CA VAL A 421 16.24 0.41 -22.19
C VAL A 421 14.81 -0.12 -22.04
N LYS A 422 14.43 -1.13 -22.84
CA LYS A 422 13.12 -1.79 -22.74
C LYS A 422 12.87 -2.41 -21.35
N ASP A 423 13.92 -2.76 -20.61
CA ASP A 423 13.80 -3.36 -19.29
C ASP A 423 13.39 -2.32 -18.23
N ALA A 424 13.39 -1.02 -18.57
CA ALA A 424 12.84 0.07 -17.76
C ALA A 424 11.47 0.58 -18.28
N LYS A 425 11.00 0.07 -19.42
CA LYS A 425 9.73 0.49 -20.06
C LYS A 425 8.55 -0.30 -19.51
N TRP A 426 8.09 0.02 -18.30
CA TRP A 426 6.80 -0.48 -17.80
C TRP A 426 5.83 0.66 -17.48
N HIS A 427 6.21 1.60 -16.62
CA HIS A 427 5.54 2.86 -16.31
C HIS A 427 6.44 3.70 -15.40
N TYR A 428 6.17 5.00 -15.35
CA TYR A 428 6.83 5.95 -14.45
C TYR A 428 5.79 6.90 -13.84
N HIS A 429 6.10 7.48 -12.68
CA HIS A 429 5.16 8.34 -11.93
C HIS A 429 5.24 9.83 -12.27
N GLY A 430 6.31 10.25 -12.92
CA GLY A 430 6.58 11.64 -13.21
C GLY A 430 7.96 11.84 -13.83
N ALA A 431 8.40 13.08 -13.93
CA ALA A 431 9.73 13.41 -14.38
C ALA A 431 10.41 14.42 -13.45
N PHE A 432 11.74 14.39 -13.45
CA PHE A 432 12.59 15.28 -12.67
C PHE A 432 13.26 16.32 -13.56
N TYR A 433 13.62 17.45 -12.94
CA TYR A 433 14.45 18.50 -13.52
C TYR A 433 15.74 18.65 -12.71
N PRO A 434 16.77 17.84 -13.03
CA PRO A 434 17.98 17.76 -12.22
C PRO A 434 18.79 19.07 -12.20
N PRO A 435 19.63 19.30 -11.18
CA PRO A 435 20.55 20.43 -11.16
C PRO A 435 21.61 20.31 -12.28
N LYS A 436 22.28 21.42 -12.60
CA LYS A 436 23.21 21.52 -13.74
C LYS A 436 24.33 20.46 -13.75
N ASN A 437 24.80 20.05 -12.57
CA ASN A 437 25.90 19.08 -12.43
C ASN A 437 25.42 17.62 -12.28
N ALA A 438 24.12 17.38 -12.39
CA ALA A 438 23.59 16.03 -12.38
C ALA A 438 23.84 15.34 -13.73
N GLN A 439 24.03 14.02 -13.67
CA GLN A 439 24.09 13.15 -14.82
C GLN A 439 22.68 12.59 -15.07
N ASN A 440 22.06 13.00 -16.17
CA ASN A 440 20.87 12.33 -16.68
C ASN A 440 21.25 10.94 -17.22
N ILE A 441 20.42 9.93 -16.93
CA ILE A 441 20.68 8.52 -17.26
C ILE A 441 19.58 7.97 -18.16
N LEU A 442 18.32 8.28 -17.86
CA LEU A 442 17.14 7.91 -18.66
C LEU A 442 16.23 9.13 -18.77
N VAL A 443 15.84 9.47 -19.99
CA VAL A 443 14.93 10.59 -20.27
C VAL A 443 13.71 10.15 -21.08
N ASN A 444 12.63 10.92 -20.98
CA ASN A 444 11.48 10.77 -21.86
C ASN A 444 11.68 11.48 -23.22
N GLU A 445 10.66 11.48 -24.07
CA GLU A 445 10.64 12.14 -25.37
C GLU A 445 10.81 13.67 -25.30
N LEU A 446 10.57 14.27 -24.13
CA LEU A 446 10.68 15.70 -23.86
C LEU A 446 12.01 16.10 -23.19
N ASP A 447 12.99 15.19 -23.15
CA ASP A 447 14.28 15.38 -22.47
C ASP A 447 14.18 15.53 -20.95
N GLU A 448 13.08 15.07 -20.35
CA GLU A 448 12.87 15.14 -18.92
C GLU A 448 13.34 13.87 -18.25
N SER A 449 13.94 14.02 -17.07
CA SER A 449 14.67 12.95 -16.43
C SER A 449 13.75 11.97 -15.73
N ILE A 450 13.88 10.70 -16.05
CA ILE A 450 13.23 9.58 -15.34
C ILE A 450 14.22 8.96 -14.35
N ILE A 451 15.50 8.89 -14.72
CA ILE A 451 16.61 8.45 -13.86
C ILE A 451 17.75 9.46 -13.98
N TYR A 452 18.27 9.93 -12.85
CA TYR A 452 19.50 10.72 -12.80
C TYR A 452 20.33 10.45 -11.55
N LYS A 453 21.59 10.88 -11.62
CA LYS A 453 22.54 10.92 -10.50
C LYS A 453 22.93 12.36 -10.23
N ASP A 454 22.62 12.89 -9.06
CA ASP A 454 23.16 14.17 -8.58
C ASP A 454 24.54 13.95 -7.94
N THR A 455 25.53 14.69 -8.42
CA THR A 455 26.93 14.66 -7.97
C THR A 455 27.35 15.96 -7.29
N THR A 456 26.38 16.80 -6.90
CA THR A 456 26.61 18.11 -6.26
C THR A 456 27.27 17.98 -4.87
N PHE A 457 27.14 16.82 -4.22
CA PHE A 457 27.67 16.58 -2.88
C PHE A 457 28.92 15.70 -2.92
N LYS A 458 29.57 15.52 -1.76
CA LYS A 458 30.67 14.55 -1.62
C LYS A 458 30.18 13.13 -1.87
N GLY A 459 28.97 12.81 -1.42
CA GLY A 459 28.22 11.61 -1.79
C GLY A 459 27.34 11.83 -3.01
N ASN A 460 26.69 10.77 -3.48
CA ASN A 460 25.81 10.82 -4.66
C ASN A 460 24.35 10.57 -4.26
N LEU A 461 23.43 11.24 -4.94
CA LEU A 461 22.00 11.00 -4.87
C LEU A 461 21.53 10.37 -6.19
N TYR A 462 21.08 9.13 -6.13
CA TYR A 462 20.53 8.36 -7.25
C TYR A 462 19.02 8.40 -7.18
N VAL A 463 18.37 8.94 -8.22
CA VAL A 463 16.92 9.16 -8.22
C VAL A 463 16.32 8.49 -9.44
N THR A 464 15.19 7.81 -9.23
CA THR A 464 14.37 7.27 -10.31
C THR A 464 12.89 7.43 -9.98
N SER A 465 12.08 7.74 -11.00
CA SER A 465 10.62 7.81 -10.87
C SER A 465 9.96 6.43 -11.02
N LEU A 466 10.77 5.38 -11.13
CA LEU A 466 10.35 3.99 -11.16
C LEU A 466 10.33 3.42 -9.74
N ASP A 467 9.45 2.45 -9.50
CA ASP A 467 9.16 1.84 -8.20
C ASP A 467 9.26 0.30 -8.26
N PRO A 468 10.42 -0.26 -8.64
CA PRO A 468 10.56 -1.71 -8.84
C PRO A 468 10.34 -2.53 -7.56
N GLU A 469 10.76 -2.00 -6.41
CA GLU A 469 10.58 -2.59 -5.08
C GLU A 469 9.11 -2.68 -4.66
N PHE A 470 8.26 -1.73 -5.07
CA PHE A 470 6.83 -1.75 -4.83
C PHE A 470 6.19 -2.90 -5.60
N HIS A 471 6.51 -3.06 -6.89
CA HIS A 471 5.97 -4.15 -7.71
C HIS A 471 6.47 -5.52 -7.26
N LEU A 472 7.76 -5.61 -6.90
CA LEU A 472 8.33 -6.80 -6.28
C LEU A 472 7.61 -7.17 -4.98
N GLY A 473 7.33 -6.18 -4.12
CA GLY A 473 6.59 -6.37 -2.88
C GLY A 473 5.12 -6.76 -3.10
N GLN A 474 4.47 -6.18 -4.09
CA GLN A 474 3.12 -6.57 -4.51
C GLN A 474 3.09 -7.94 -5.21
N GLY A 475 4.25 -8.48 -5.59
CA GLY A 475 4.38 -9.81 -6.18
C GLY A 475 3.98 -9.88 -7.66
N PHE A 476 4.15 -8.80 -8.42
CA PHE A 476 3.83 -8.75 -9.85
C PHE A 476 4.89 -8.02 -10.69
N MET A 477 4.72 -8.04 -12.02
CA MET A 477 5.64 -7.45 -13.01
C MET A 477 7.08 -7.99 -12.96
N PRO A 478 7.35 -9.19 -13.51
CA PRO A 478 8.68 -9.82 -13.48
C PRO A 478 9.84 -8.97 -14.02
N ALA A 479 9.59 -8.06 -14.97
CA ALA A 479 10.61 -7.15 -15.50
C ALA A 479 11.27 -6.28 -14.42
N THR A 480 10.53 -5.94 -13.37
CA THR A 480 11.02 -5.11 -12.25
C THR A 480 12.10 -5.81 -11.43
N GLU A 481 12.13 -7.14 -11.44
CA GLU A 481 13.16 -7.93 -10.77
C GLU A 481 14.53 -7.73 -11.42
N TYR A 482 14.61 -7.92 -12.74
CA TYR A 482 15.86 -7.73 -13.48
C TYR A 482 16.36 -6.29 -13.39
N PHE A 483 15.45 -5.32 -13.53
CA PHE A 483 15.80 -3.92 -13.37
C PHE A 483 16.34 -3.60 -11.97
N PHE A 484 15.67 -4.05 -10.90
CA PHE A 484 16.12 -3.78 -9.53
C PHE A 484 17.53 -4.34 -9.30
N ASP A 485 17.76 -5.60 -9.68
CA ASP A 485 19.06 -6.25 -9.55
C ASP A 485 20.16 -5.44 -10.23
N THR A 486 19.98 -5.13 -11.52
CA THR A 486 21.00 -4.44 -12.30
C THR A 486 21.16 -2.98 -11.90
N PHE A 487 20.08 -2.29 -11.53
CA PHE A 487 20.12 -0.92 -11.03
C PHE A 487 20.93 -0.83 -9.74
N MET A 488 20.65 -1.70 -8.76
CA MET A 488 21.38 -1.69 -7.50
C MET A 488 22.84 -2.13 -7.67
N GLN A 489 23.13 -3.10 -8.55
CA GLN A 489 24.51 -3.47 -8.89
C GLN A 489 25.27 -2.32 -9.54
N TRP A 490 24.63 -1.53 -10.40
CA TRP A 490 25.22 -0.33 -10.97
C TRP A 490 25.51 0.73 -9.91
N VAL A 491 24.55 1.03 -9.03
CA VAL A 491 24.74 1.96 -7.90
C VAL A 491 25.92 1.54 -7.03
N GLU A 492 25.95 0.29 -6.57
CA GLU A 492 27.04 -0.18 -5.69
C GLU A 492 28.40 -0.17 -6.40
N SER A 493 28.46 -0.50 -7.70
CA SER A 493 29.69 -0.40 -8.49
C SER A 493 30.20 1.06 -8.56
N ASP A 494 29.29 2.01 -8.77
CA ASP A 494 29.61 3.45 -8.83
C ASP A 494 30.14 3.95 -7.48
N ILE A 495 29.54 3.52 -6.37
CA ILE A 495 29.98 3.84 -5.00
C ILE A 495 31.38 3.25 -4.70
N VAL A 496 31.60 1.97 -5.01
CA VAL A 496 32.90 1.31 -4.78
C VAL A 496 34.00 1.99 -5.60
N CYS A 497 33.72 2.35 -6.85
CA CYS A 497 34.66 3.08 -7.70
C CYS A 497 35.01 4.45 -7.11
N ALA A 498 34.01 5.21 -6.65
CA ALA A 498 34.20 6.51 -6.01
C ALA A 498 35.06 6.45 -4.74
N LYS A 499 35.01 5.33 -4.00
CA LYS A 499 35.83 5.10 -2.80
C LYS A 499 37.29 4.68 -3.09
N GLY A 500 37.65 4.42 -4.34
CA GLY A 500 39.01 3.98 -4.72
C GLY A 500 39.36 2.56 -4.26
N VAL A 501 38.39 1.75 -3.84
CA VAL A 501 38.58 0.36 -3.42
C VAL A 501 38.42 -0.54 -4.64
N ARG A 502 39.50 -0.76 -5.40
CA ARG A 502 39.53 -1.82 -6.43
C ARG A 502 39.56 -3.20 -5.78
#